data_AF-A0A8H7GA77-F1
#
_entry.id   AF-A0A8H7GA77-F1
#
_cell.length_a   1.000
_cell.length_b   1.000
_cell.length_c   1.000
_cell.angle_alpha   90.00
_cell.angle_beta   90.00
_cell.angle_gamma   90.00
#
_symmetry.space_group_name_H-M   'P 1'
#
loop_
_entity.id
_entity.type
_entity.pdbx_description
1 polymer ?
#
loop_
_entity_poly.entity_id
_entity_poly.type
_entity_poly.pdbx_seq_one_letter_code
_entity_poly.pdbx_strand_id
1 'polypeptide(L)'
;MPEGCGTWPAIWEVDEANWPNAGEIDIVEGVNNVTPNQSTLHTGPGCSIPASGVAQYGTTVGTDCNANDNGNAGCGVKSPDTNSYGPTFNADGGGYYAMERTTTSIKRSQMVPPASTPPPGDSLPHISRTPTATFRAASDPST
;
A
#
# COMPACT_ATOMS: atom_id res chain seq x y z
N MET A 1 -15.13 1.57 4.58
CA MET A 1 -14.64 2.39 3.44
C MET A 1 -15.74 2.52 2.39
N PRO A 2 -15.69 3.51 1.48
CA PRO A 2 -16.69 3.66 0.41
C PRO A 2 -16.81 2.42 -0.47
N GLU A 3 -18.02 2.12 -0.95
CA GLU A 3 -18.32 1.00 -1.83
C GLU A 3 -19.41 1.35 -2.86
N GLY A 4 -19.46 0.61 -3.96
CA GLY A 4 -20.43 0.74 -5.05
C GLY A 4 -19.77 0.81 -6.43
N CYS A 5 -20.53 0.50 -7.48
CA CYS A 5 -20.07 0.71 -8.86
C CYS A 5 -19.82 2.20 -9.10
N GLY A 6 -18.72 2.52 -9.79
CA GLY A 6 -18.28 3.89 -10.07
C GLY A 6 -17.47 4.54 -8.95
N THR A 7 -17.29 3.88 -7.80
CA THR A 7 -16.47 4.42 -6.72
C THR A 7 -14.97 4.18 -6.98
N TRP A 8 -14.15 5.16 -6.63
CA TRP A 8 -12.68 5.09 -6.59
C TRP A 8 -12.17 5.81 -5.33
N PRO A 9 -12.32 5.20 -4.14
CA PRO A 9 -11.78 5.75 -2.91
C PRO A 9 -10.26 5.53 -2.81
N ALA A 10 -9.58 6.51 -2.24
CA ALA A 10 -8.16 6.45 -1.92
C ALA A 10 -7.87 7.00 -0.51
N ILE A 11 -6.92 6.39 0.19
CA ILE A 11 -6.18 6.97 1.31
C ILE A 11 -4.71 6.97 0.89
N TRP A 12 -4.13 8.15 0.75
CA TRP A 12 -2.85 8.34 0.09
C TRP A 12 -2.14 9.58 0.63
N GLU A 13 -0.82 9.64 0.44
CA GLU A 13 0.00 10.82 0.74
C GLU A 13 0.71 11.28 -0.52
N VAL A 14 0.75 12.59 -0.74
CA VAL A 14 1.38 13.21 -1.90
C VAL A 14 1.91 14.61 -1.55
N ASP A 15 2.94 15.05 -2.28
CA ASP A 15 3.21 16.47 -2.46
C ASP A 15 2.65 16.92 -3.81
N GLU A 16 1.47 17.53 -3.77
CA GLU A 16 0.71 17.94 -4.95
C GLU A 16 1.48 18.97 -5.80
N ALA A 17 2.35 19.77 -5.19
CA ALA A 17 3.03 20.88 -5.88
C ALA A 17 4.14 20.39 -6.82
N ASN A 18 4.70 19.21 -6.57
CA ASN A 18 5.83 18.67 -7.32
C ASN A 18 5.62 17.20 -7.72
N TRP A 19 4.37 16.82 -7.93
CA TRP A 19 4.05 15.49 -8.41
C TRP A 19 4.51 15.25 -9.86
N PRO A 20 5.03 14.06 -10.23
CA PRO A 20 5.31 12.91 -9.37
C PRO A 20 6.73 12.92 -8.76
N ASN A 21 7.52 13.97 -8.98
CA ASN A 21 8.93 14.02 -8.57
C ASN A 21 9.13 14.00 -7.04
N ALA A 22 8.18 14.51 -6.28
CA ALA A 22 8.17 14.43 -4.81
C ALA A 22 7.51 13.15 -4.25
N GLY A 23 6.97 12.33 -5.14
CA GLY A 23 6.38 11.04 -4.83
C GLY A 23 4.92 11.08 -4.35
N GLU A 24 4.27 9.94 -4.47
CA GLU A 24 2.94 9.62 -3.94
C GLU A 24 2.91 8.16 -3.48
N ILE A 25 2.24 7.89 -2.36
CA ILE A 25 2.00 6.54 -1.85
C ILE A 25 0.51 6.32 -1.61
N ASP A 26 -0.05 5.35 -2.34
CA ASP A 26 -1.39 4.85 -2.14
C ASP A 26 -1.40 3.78 -1.04
N ILE A 27 -1.97 4.12 0.11
CA ILE A 27 -2.07 3.22 1.26
C ILE A 27 -3.27 2.29 1.09
N VAL A 28 -4.41 2.88 0.72
CA VAL A 28 -5.65 2.18 0.37
C VAL A 28 -6.15 2.72 -0.95
N GLU A 29 -6.30 1.87 -1.96
CA GLU A 29 -6.81 2.27 -3.27
C GLU A 29 -7.44 1.09 -4.00
N GLY A 30 -8.55 1.37 -4.69
CA GLY A 30 -9.19 0.46 -5.61
C GLY A 30 -10.37 1.12 -6.33
N VAL A 31 -11.01 0.38 -7.22
CA VAL A 31 -12.14 0.86 -8.01
C VAL A 31 -13.28 -0.15 -7.97
N ASN A 32 -14.54 0.31 -8.05
CA ASN A 32 -15.70 -0.55 -8.34
C ASN A 32 -15.84 -1.79 -7.44
N ASN A 33 -15.55 -1.70 -6.15
CA ASN A 33 -15.53 -2.83 -5.20
C ASN A 33 -14.53 -3.96 -5.54
N VAL A 34 -13.57 -3.73 -6.44
CA VAL A 34 -12.58 -4.73 -6.83
C VAL A 34 -11.60 -4.95 -5.67
N THR A 35 -11.67 -6.13 -5.08
CA THR A 35 -10.71 -6.66 -4.09
C THR A 35 -9.55 -7.37 -4.80
N PRO A 36 -8.33 -7.46 -4.21
CA PRO A 36 -7.88 -6.88 -2.94
C PRO A 36 -7.39 -5.45 -3.09
N ASN A 37 -7.08 -4.81 -1.96
CA ASN A 37 -6.40 -3.51 -1.95
C ASN A 37 -5.07 -3.61 -2.71
N GLN A 38 -4.82 -2.62 -3.55
CA GLN A 38 -3.50 -2.38 -4.11
C GLN A 38 -2.87 -1.20 -3.35
N SER A 39 -1.62 -1.33 -2.93
CA SER A 39 -0.82 -0.16 -2.55
C SER A 39 0.15 0.12 -3.68
N THR A 40 0.30 1.39 -4.04
CA THR A 40 1.06 1.80 -5.21
C THR A 40 1.96 2.96 -4.84
N LEU A 41 3.20 2.97 -5.36
CA LEU A 41 4.09 4.11 -5.26
C LEU A 41 4.24 4.74 -6.64
N HIS A 42 4.04 6.05 -6.70
CA HIS A 42 4.23 6.89 -7.88
C HIS A 42 5.40 7.83 -7.61
N THR A 43 6.32 7.92 -8.56
CA THR A 43 7.54 8.72 -8.46
C THR A 43 7.92 9.31 -9.83
N GLY A 44 8.92 10.20 -9.84
CA GLY A 44 9.66 10.53 -11.05
C GLY A 44 10.62 9.40 -11.47
N PRO A 45 11.50 9.65 -12.45
CA PRO A 45 12.44 8.65 -12.94
C PRO A 45 13.40 8.12 -11.86
N GLY A 46 13.85 6.87 -12.02
CA GLY A 46 14.95 6.29 -11.23
C GLY A 46 14.52 5.51 -9.98
N CYS A 47 13.24 5.20 -9.82
CA CYS A 47 12.75 4.37 -8.72
C CYS A 47 12.14 3.07 -9.25
N SER A 48 12.67 1.94 -8.80
CA SER A 48 12.09 0.62 -9.03
C SER A 48 12.21 -0.27 -7.79
N ILE A 49 11.24 -1.15 -7.60
CA ILE A 49 11.19 -2.13 -6.51
C ILE A 49 11.47 -3.54 -7.03
N PRO A 50 11.97 -4.48 -6.21
CA PRO A 50 12.17 -5.85 -6.63
C PRO A 50 10.84 -6.56 -6.95
N ALA A 51 10.84 -7.41 -7.97
CA ALA A 51 9.71 -8.29 -8.28
C ALA A 51 9.50 -9.38 -7.21
N SER A 52 10.57 -9.81 -6.53
CA SER A 52 10.56 -10.86 -5.50
C SER A 52 11.76 -10.68 -4.56
N GLY A 53 11.87 -11.53 -3.52
CA GLY A 53 12.97 -11.46 -2.56
C GLY A 53 12.86 -10.28 -1.57
N VAL A 54 11.65 -9.73 -1.41
CA VAL A 54 11.34 -8.69 -0.42
C VAL A 54 10.53 -9.32 0.69
N ALA A 55 10.88 -8.99 1.93
CA ALA A 55 10.07 -9.36 3.09
C ALA A 55 8.74 -8.58 3.07
N GLN A 56 7.71 -9.22 2.52
CA GLN A 56 6.33 -8.74 2.52
C GLN A 56 5.37 -9.94 2.39
N TYR A 57 4.12 -9.78 2.80
CA TYR A 57 3.09 -10.81 2.62
C TYR A 57 2.34 -10.66 1.28
N GLY A 58 2.27 -9.44 0.73
CA GLY A 58 1.64 -9.14 -0.55
C GLY A 58 2.48 -9.51 -1.77
N THR A 59 1.83 -9.44 -2.92
CA THR A 59 2.44 -9.76 -4.21
C THR A 59 2.75 -8.48 -4.98
N THR A 60 4.02 -8.28 -5.36
CA THR A 60 4.41 -7.20 -6.28
C THR A 60 3.79 -7.46 -7.65
N VAL A 61 3.02 -6.50 -8.14
CA VAL A 61 2.32 -6.56 -9.44
C VAL A 61 2.85 -5.55 -10.45
N GLY A 62 3.67 -4.59 -10.01
CA GLY A 62 4.41 -3.65 -10.85
C GLY A 62 5.70 -3.22 -10.15
N THR A 63 6.80 -3.13 -10.89
CA THR A 63 8.13 -2.84 -10.32
C THR A 63 8.64 -1.44 -10.64
N ASP A 64 8.13 -0.83 -11.70
CA ASP A 64 8.53 0.50 -12.13
C ASP A 64 7.66 1.56 -11.46
N CYS A 65 8.25 2.42 -10.64
CA CYS A 65 7.50 3.41 -9.89
C CYS A 65 7.39 4.74 -10.65
N ASN A 66 8.02 4.88 -11.83
CA ASN A 66 8.00 6.12 -12.59
C ASN A 66 6.62 6.33 -13.23
N ALA A 67 5.87 7.32 -12.76
CA ALA A 67 4.54 7.62 -13.28
C ALA A 67 4.56 8.15 -14.72
N ASN A 68 5.71 8.67 -15.17
CA ASN A 68 5.82 9.36 -16.46
C ASN A 68 6.02 8.43 -17.67
N ASP A 69 6.38 7.15 -17.46
CA ASP A 69 6.71 6.21 -18.55
C ASP A 69 5.93 4.90 -18.52
N ASN A 70 5.15 4.63 -17.47
CA ASN A 70 4.32 3.43 -17.35
C ASN A 70 2.80 3.71 -17.41
N GLY A 71 2.41 4.89 -17.92
CA GLY A 71 1.00 5.29 -18.02
C GLY A 71 0.37 5.61 -16.66
N ASN A 72 1.16 6.14 -15.73
CA ASN A 72 0.77 6.37 -14.34
C ASN A 72 0.31 5.10 -13.60
N ALA A 73 0.84 3.93 -13.97
CA ALA A 73 0.55 2.70 -13.26
C ALA A 73 1.25 2.63 -11.89
N GLY A 74 2.42 3.28 -11.77
CA GLY A 74 3.29 3.17 -10.60
C GLY A 74 3.76 1.73 -10.34
N CYS A 75 4.45 1.53 -9.21
CA CYS A 75 4.85 0.20 -8.77
C CYS A 75 3.90 -0.26 -7.66
N GLY A 76 3.23 -1.39 -7.89
CA GLY A 76 2.11 -1.83 -7.07
C GLY A 76 2.39 -3.13 -6.31
N VAL A 77 1.81 -3.25 -5.12
CA VAL A 77 1.74 -4.48 -4.33
C VAL A 77 0.29 -4.76 -3.94
N LYS A 78 -0.24 -5.93 -4.34
CA LYS A 78 -1.58 -6.39 -3.95
C LYS A 78 -1.53 -7.12 -2.61
N SER A 79 -2.46 -6.77 -1.72
CA SER A 79 -2.70 -7.53 -0.49
C SER A 79 -3.17 -8.96 -0.86
N PRO A 80 -2.75 -10.00 -0.13
CA PRO A 80 -3.28 -11.35 -0.33
C PRO A 80 -4.64 -11.54 0.35
N ASP A 81 -5.03 -10.62 1.23
CA ASP A 81 -6.26 -10.72 2.02
C ASP A 81 -7.46 -10.22 1.21
N THR A 82 -8.47 -11.06 1.04
CA THR A 82 -9.70 -10.71 0.29
C THR A 82 -10.59 -9.72 1.03
N ASN A 83 -10.40 -9.59 2.36
CA ASN A 83 -11.05 -8.60 3.20
C ASN A 83 -10.23 -7.32 3.37
N SER A 84 -9.30 -7.05 2.46
CA SER A 84 -8.49 -5.83 2.46
C SER A 84 -9.11 -4.62 1.79
N TYR A 85 -10.27 -4.74 1.16
CA TYR A 85 -10.87 -3.64 0.45
C TYR A 85 -12.37 -3.85 0.22
N GLY A 86 -13.11 -2.74 0.07
CA GLY A 86 -14.48 -2.74 -0.41
C GLY A 86 -15.48 -3.46 0.51
N PRO A 87 -16.50 -4.12 -0.07
CA PRO A 87 -17.59 -4.71 0.69
C PRO A 87 -17.16 -5.76 1.72
N THR A 88 -16.16 -6.58 1.41
CA THR A 88 -15.66 -7.59 2.36
C THR A 88 -15.01 -6.93 3.59
N PHE A 89 -14.20 -5.88 3.40
CA PHE A 89 -13.63 -5.11 4.51
C PHE A 89 -14.73 -4.45 5.36
N ASN A 90 -15.79 -3.94 4.72
CA ASN A 90 -16.92 -3.33 5.42
C ASN A 90 -17.73 -4.35 6.24
N ALA A 91 -18.00 -5.53 5.66
CA ALA A 91 -18.74 -6.61 6.32
C ALA A 91 -18.00 -7.13 7.56
N ASP A 92 -16.67 -7.12 7.54
CA ASP A 92 -15.82 -7.51 8.67
C ASP A 92 -15.70 -6.41 9.76
N GLY A 93 -16.36 -5.26 9.59
CA GLY A 93 -16.31 -4.13 10.53
C GLY A 93 -15.09 -3.21 10.33
N GLY A 94 -14.38 -3.39 9.21
CA GLY A 94 -13.19 -2.62 8.86
C GLY A 94 -11.92 -3.09 9.55
N GLY A 95 -10.98 -2.16 9.75
CA GLY A 95 -9.65 -2.49 10.24
C GLY A 95 -8.71 -1.30 10.19
N TYR A 96 -7.43 -1.57 10.39
CA TYR A 96 -6.37 -0.58 10.46
C TYR A 96 -5.41 -0.74 9.29
N TYR A 97 -5.00 0.38 8.72
CA TYR A 97 -3.84 0.48 7.86
C TYR A 97 -2.80 1.33 8.56
N ALA A 98 -1.54 0.91 8.49
CA ALA A 98 -0.41 1.67 8.98
C ALA A 98 0.61 1.82 7.86
N MET A 99 1.21 3.00 7.78
CA MET A 99 2.28 3.32 6.85
C MET A 99 3.50 3.81 7.66
N GLU A 100 4.65 3.21 7.38
CA GLU A 100 5.95 3.64 7.90
C GLU A 100 6.79 4.13 6.72
N ARG A 101 7.29 5.36 6.82
CA ARG A 101 8.21 5.95 5.84
C ARG A 101 9.55 6.24 6.51
N THR A 102 10.61 5.69 5.95
CA THR A 102 12.00 5.97 6.33
C THR A 102 12.76 6.54 5.14
N THR A 103 14.05 6.79 5.32
CA THR A 103 14.95 7.18 4.23
C THR A 103 15.29 6.02 3.27
N THR A 104 15.01 4.77 3.65
CA THR A 104 15.39 3.57 2.89
C THR A 104 14.21 2.75 2.41
N SER A 105 13.03 2.92 3.01
CA SER A 105 11.84 2.15 2.65
C SER A 105 10.54 2.85 3.01
N ILE A 106 9.49 2.48 2.29
CA ILE A 106 8.10 2.68 2.70
C ILE A 106 7.48 1.31 2.93
N LYS A 107 6.85 1.12 4.08
CA LYS A 107 6.16 -0.13 4.43
C LYS A 107 4.70 0.17 4.73
N ARG A 108 3.82 -0.67 4.20
CA ARG A 108 2.39 -0.64 4.49
C ARG A 108 1.98 -1.95 5.16
N SER A 109 1.33 -1.84 6.29
CA SER A 109 0.77 -2.98 7.04
C SER A 109 -0.75 -2.85 7.16
N GLN A 110 -1.43 -3.98 7.14
CA GLN A 110 -2.87 -4.08 7.34
C GLN A 110 -3.19 -4.97 8.53
N MET A 111 -4.22 -4.60 9.29
CA MET A 111 -4.82 -5.44 10.32
C MET A 111 -6.33 -5.43 10.19
N VAL A 112 -6.92 -6.61 10.07
CA VAL A 112 -8.37 -6.81 10.22
C VAL A 112 -8.58 -7.55 11.55
N PRO A 113 -8.69 -6.83 12.67
CA PRO A 113 -8.97 -7.47 13.95
C PRO A 113 -10.40 -7.99 13.99
N PRO A 114 -10.71 -8.98 14.86
CA PRO A 114 -12.10 -9.21 15.27
C PRO A 114 -12.72 -7.90 15.75
N ALA A 115 -13.98 -7.64 15.42
CA ALA A 115 -14.69 -6.38 15.65
C ALA A 115 -14.66 -5.84 17.11
N SER A 116 -14.24 -6.66 18.08
CA SER A 116 -14.09 -6.30 19.50
C SER A 116 -12.68 -5.85 19.92
N THR A 117 -11.72 -5.75 18.99
CA THR A 117 -10.32 -5.43 19.36
C THR A 117 -10.15 -3.91 19.46
N PRO A 118 -9.72 -3.38 20.62
CA PRO A 118 -9.47 -1.96 20.78
C PRO A 118 -8.37 -1.50 19.80
N PRO A 119 -8.35 -0.20 19.43
CA PRO A 119 -7.25 0.36 18.66
C PRO A 119 -5.92 0.03 19.35
N PRO A 120 -4.89 -0.38 18.59
CA PRO A 120 -3.56 -0.48 19.19
C PRO A 120 -3.21 0.89 19.80
N GLY A 121 -2.75 0.91 21.06
CA GLY A 121 -2.26 2.13 21.70
C GLY A 121 -0.99 2.68 21.04
N ASP A 122 -0.37 3.72 21.63
CA ASP A 122 0.83 4.41 21.08
C ASP A 122 2.00 3.47 20.73
N SER A 123 2.09 2.32 21.40
CA SER A 123 2.93 1.22 20.95
C SER A 123 2.15 0.40 19.93
N LEU A 124 2.29 0.68 18.63
CA LEU A 124 1.85 -0.26 17.58
C LEU A 124 2.64 -1.56 17.78
N PRO A 125 2.07 -2.64 18.34
CA PRO A 125 2.81 -3.89 18.56
C PRO A 125 3.19 -4.58 17.24
N HIS A 126 2.81 -3.98 16.10
CA HIS A 126 2.75 -4.57 14.77
C HIS A 126 3.78 -4.04 13.77
N ILE A 127 4.61 -3.05 14.14
CA ILE A 127 5.87 -2.79 13.42
C ILE A 127 6.78 -4.04 13.43
N SER A 128 6.54 -4.99 14.35
CA SER A 128 7.27 -6.25 14.48
C SER A 128 6.79 -7.39 13.55
N ARG A 129 5.75 -7.21 12.71
CA ARG A 129 5.31 -8.24 11.74
C ARG A 129 5.74 -7.87 10.33
N THR A 130 5.95 -8.87 9.48
CA THR A 130 6.22 -8.67 8.05
C THR A 130 5.11 -7.81 7.44
N PRO A 131 5.43 -6.67 6.79
CA PRO A 131 4.44 -5.76 6.24
C PRO A 131 3.67 -6.39 5.06
N THR A 132 2.49 -5.84 4.76
CA THR A 132 1.70 -6.27 3.59
C THR A 132 2.39 -5.84 2.30
N ALA A 133 2.98 -4.65 2.25
CA ALA A 133 3.76 -4.16 1.13
C ALA A 133 5.05 -3.47 1.60
N THR A 134 6.15 -3.69 0.88
CA THR A 134 7.43 -3.05 1.11
C THR A 134 7.93 -2.43 -0.19
N PHE A 135 8.09 -1.11 -0.19
CA PHE A 135 8.70 -0.35 -1.28
C PHE A 135 10.11 0.04 -0.86
N ARG A 136 11.10 -0.60 -1.47
CA ARG A 136 12.52 -0.29 -1.32
C ARG A 136 13.20 -0.35 -2.68
N ALA A 137 14.30 0.37 -2.86
CA ALA A 137 15.06 0.33 -4.10
C ALA A 137 15.55 -1.10 -4.39
N ALA A 138 15.45 -1.54 -5.64
CA ALA A 138 15.93 -2.86 -6.06
C ALA A 138 17.44 -3.07 -5.84
N SER A 139 18.20 -1.97 -5.75
CA SER A 139 19.64 -1.97 -5.54
C SER A 139 20.07 -2.03 -4.07
N ASP A 140 19.15 -2.05 -3.11
CA ASP A 140 19.48 -2.09 -1.67
C ASP A 140 19.38 -3.52 -1.11
N PRO A 141 20.50 -4.25 -0.96
CA PRO A 141 20.51 -5.63 -0.45
C PRO A 141 20.42 -5.71 1.08
N SER A 142 20.33 -4.61 1.83
CA SER A 142 20.59 -4.58 3.28
C SER A 142 19.43 -4.99 4.20
N THR A 143 18.35 -5.57 3.64
CA THR A 143 17.27 -6.25 4.41
C THR A 143 16.85 -7.54 3.75
#